data_AF-A0A423T5B3-F1
#
_entry.id   AF-A0A423T5B3-F1
#
_cell.length_a   1.000
_cell.length_b   1.000
_cell.length_c   1.000
_cell.angle_alpha   90.00
_cell.angle_beta   90.00
_cell.angle_gamma   90.00
#
_symmetry.space_group_name_H-M   'P 1'
#
loop_
_entity.id
_entity.type
_entity.pdbx_description
1 polymer ?
#
loop_
_entity_poly.entity_id
_entity_poly.type
_entity_poly.pdbx_seq_one_letter_code
_entity_poly.pdbx_strand_id
1 'polypeptide(L)'
;MYVCKVGSEVAPNLTQYMSEGVEDFLQTLKQGLWPEGEADVNMGEDKDTLAARVLSPPLEWMMQCLAQRAPHHVLQSVLRQCEGGEGLGQNLLVAAVLITFPHHFIAQNAIALTHLIAGCSHPGKAQHELLCDLGRCVNQAAPSQHQQLPLLNAVWKFVTKIPDVKDYLSTAGIWLEFTAKHFTAKTCVGSMEIIHRFLELCLSVGYGSVVICIL
;
A
#
# COMPACT_ATOMS: atom_id res chain seq x y z
N MET A 1 -4.71 -22.02 -0.34
CA MET A 1 -3.37 -21.95 -0.98
C MET A 1 -3.06 -23.14 -1.90
N TYR A 2 -2.96 -24.39 -1.42
CA TYR A 2 -2.61 -25.53 -2.30
C TYR A 2 -3.59 -25.68 -3.48
N VAL A 3 -4.90 -25.58 -3.21
CA VAL A 3 -5.95 -25.62 -4.24
C VAL A 3 -5.75 -24.50 -5.27
N CYS A 4 -5.43 -23.28 -4.85
CA CYS A 4 -5.16 -22.15 -5.75
C CYS A 4 -3.91 -22.41 -6.62
N LYS A 5 -2.88 -23.04 -6.06
CA LYS A 5 -1.67 -23.44 -6.79
C LYS A 5 -1.97 -24.48 -7.86
N VAL A 6 -2.58 -25.59 -7.48
CA VAL A 6 -2.95 -26.66 -8.44
C VAL A 6 -3.95 -26.13 -9.47
N GLY A 7 -4.93 -25.33 -9.06
CA GLY A 7 -5.88 -24.68 -9.95
C GLY A 7 -5.19 -23.78 -10.98
N SER A 8 -4.15 -23.04 -10.58
CA SER A 8 -3.38 -22.18 -11.49
C SER A 8 -2.64 -22.97 -12.58
N GLU A 9 -2.22 -24.20 -12.26
CA GLU A 9 -1.53 -25.10 -13.19
C GLU A 9 -2.51 -25.85 -14.10
N VAL A 10 -3.64 -26.32 -13.55
CA VAL A 10 -4.59 -27.21 -14.26
C VAL A 10 -5.72 -26.44 -14.95
N ALA A 11 -6.15 -25.30 -14.42
CA ALA A 11 -7.26 -24.49 -14.93
C ALA A 11 -6.93 -22.98 -14.85
N PRO A 12 -5.91 -22.49 -15.58
CA PRO A 12 -5.43 -21.11 -15.45
C PRO A 12 -6.45 -20.03 -15.78
N ASN A 13 -7.44 -20.34 -16.63
CA ASN A 13 -8.46 -19.39 -17.11
C ASN A 13 -9.67 -19.27 -16.16
N LEU A 14 -9.82 -20.16 -15.18
CA LEU A 14 -10.95 -20.15 -14.26
C LEU A 14 -10.60 -19.31 -13.02
N THR A 15 -10.71 -17.99 -13.08
CA THR A 15 -10.25 -17.13 -11.97
C THR A 15 -11.13 -17.17 -10.71
N GLN A 16 -12.32 -17.78 -10.78
CA GLN A 16 -13.28 -17.83 -9.67
C GLN A 16 -12.72 -18.53 -8.42
N TYR A 17 -12.05 -19.68 -8.56
CA TYR A 17 -11.45 -20.37 -7.40
C TYR A 17 -10.34 -19.54 -6.74
N MET A 18 -9.73 -18.62 -7.48
CA MET A 18 -8.68 -17.75 -6.96
C MET A 18 -9.30 -16.65 -6.10
N SER A 19 -10.40 -16.04 -6.55
CA SER A 19 -11.14 -15.06 -5.73
C SER A 19 -11.77 -15.69 -4.49
N GLU A 20 -12.37 -16.88 -4.62
CA GLU A 20 -12.91 -17.62 -3.48
C GLU A 20 -11.78 -18.01 -2.51
N GLY A 21 -10.62 -18.45 -3.03
CA GLY A 21 -9.47 -18.80 -2.21
C GLY A 21 -8.87 -17.63 -1.44
N VAL A 22 -8.90 -16.41 -2.00
CA VAL A 22 -8.53 -15.18 -1.26
C VAL A 22 -9.56 -14.89 -0.17
N GLU A 23 -10.85 -14.99 -0.45
CA GLU A 23 -11.89 -14.77 0.54
C GLU A 23 -11.81 -15.77 1.71
N ASP A 24 -11.69 -17.07 1.40
CA ASP A 24 -11.52 -18.13 2.39
C ASP A 24 -10.25 -17.92 3.24
N PHE A 25 -9.17 -17.47 2.59
CA PHE A 25 -7.93 -17.14 3.28
C PHE A 25 -8.15 -16.02 4.31
N LEU A 26 -8.84 -14.94 3.93
CA LEU A 26 -9.13 -13.84 4.84
C LEU A 26 -10.08 -14.23 5.96
N GLN A 27 -11.09 -15.06 5.66
CA GLN A 27 -11.98 -15.58 6.69
C GLN A 27 -11.23 -16.45 7.70
N THR A 28 -10.26 -17.23 7.25
CA THR A 28 -9.39 -18.02 8.13
C THR A 28 -8.61 -17.12 9.10
N LEU A 29 -8.11 -15.97 8.63
CA LEU A 29 -7.45 -14.97 9.49
C LEU A 29 -8.42 -14.34 10.48
N LYS A 30 -9.63 -13.97 10.05
CA LYS A 30 -10.68 -13.41 10.92
C LYS A 30 -11.12 -14.39 12.00
N GLN A 31 -11.14 -15.69 11.70
CA GLN A 31 -11.52 -16.75 12.63
C GLN A 31 -10.45 -17.06 13.67
N GLY A 32 -9.26 -16.43 13.60
CA GLY A 32 -8.18 -16.66 14.56
C GLY A 32 -7.58 -18.06 14.48
N LEU A 33 -7.82 -18.79 13.40
CA LEU A 33 -7.33 -20.17 13.18
C LEU A 33 -5.80 -20.24 12.97
N TRP A 34 -5.11 -19.10 13.00
CA TRP A 34 -3.66 -19.07 13.09
C TRP A 34 -3.24 -19.61 14.45
N PRO A 35 -2.44 -20.70 14.50
CA PRO A 35 -2.28 -21.53 15.70
C PRO A 35 -1.97 -20.68 16.93
N GLU A 36 -2.78 -20.85 17.97
CA GLU A 36 -2.41 -20.51 19.34
C GLU A 36 -1.29 -21.45 19.77
N GLY A 37 -0.06 -21.09 19.42
CA GLY A 37 1.14 -21.48 20.14
C GLY A 37 1.62 -20.23 20.86
N GLU A 38 1.91 -20.35 22.16
CA GLU A 38 2.49 -19.29 22.96
C GLU A 38 3.58 -18.57 22.15
N ALA A 39 3.53 -17.23 22.11
CA ALA A 39 4.66 -16.46 21.60
C ALA A 39 5.90 -17.03 22.26
N ASP A 40 6.81 -17.63 21.48
CA ASP A 40 8.04 -18.13 22.05
C ASP A 40 8.78 -16.89 22.55
N VAL A 41 8.71 -16.68 23.86
CA VAL A 41 9.21 -15.51 24.59
C VAL A 41 10.72 -15.33 24.31
N ASN A 42 11.37 -16.34 23.73
CA ASN A 42 12.77 -16.33 23.32
C ASN A 42 13.05 -15.69 21.93
N MET A 43 12.05 -15.43 21.08
CA MET A 43 12.27 -14.86 19.73
C MET A 43 11.97 -13.35 19.61
N GLY A 44 11.38 -12.72 20.62
CA GLY A 44 11.24 -11.25 20.70
C GLY A 44 10.36 -10.58 19.63
N GLU A 45 9.69 -11.36 18.77
CA GLU A 45 8.86 -10.86 17.68
C GLU A 45 7.37 -11.09 17.97
N ASP A 46 6.56 -10.07 17.72
CA ASP A 46 5.11 -10.12 17.94
C ASP A 46 4.39 -11.08 16.97
N LYS A 47 3.31 -11.73 17.45
CA LYS A 47 2.56 -12.79 16.74
C LYS A 47 2.05 -12.30 15.38
N ASP A 48 1.52 -11.08 15.33
CA ASP A 48 0.97 -10.52 14.10
C ASP A 48 2.08 -10.20 13.09
N THR A 49 3.28 -9.89 13.56
CA THR A 49 4.46 -9.65 12.71
C THR A 49 4.95 -10.96 12.08
N LEU A 50 5.02 -12.03 12.87
CA LEU A 50 5.30 -13.38 12.37
C LEU A 50 4.23 -13.84 11.38
N ALA A 51 2.96 -13.66 11.73
CA ALA A 51 1.83 -14.00 10.86
C ALA A 51 1.94 -13.24 9.54
N ALA A 52 2.11 -11.92 9.57
CA ALA A 52 2.30 -11.12 8.37
C ALA A 52 3.44 -11.66 7.49
N ARG A 53 4.61 -11.95 8.06
CA ARG A 53 5.75 -12.48 7.30
C ARG A 53 5.45 -13.82 6.62
N VAL A 54 4.76 -14.73 7.30
CA VAL A 54 4.46 -16.06 6.74
C VAL A 54 3.33 -15.99 5.71
N LEU A 55 2.38 -15.09 5.94
CA LEU A 55 1.14 -14.99 5.19
C LEU A 55 1.22 -14.06 3.96
N SER A 56 2.09 -13.04 3.98
CA SER A 56 2.25 -12.10 2.87
C SER A 56 2.65 -12.80 1.56
N PRO A 57 3.73 -13.60 1.49
CA PRO A 57 4.17 -14.17 0.20
C PRO A 57 3.11 -15.01 -0.53
N PRO A 58 2.38 -15.93 0.13
CA PRO A 58 1.35 -16.68 -0.57
C PRO A 58 0.13 -15.83 -0.92
N LEU A 59 -0.23 -14.83 -0.10
CA LEU A 59 -1.30 -13.89 -0.45
C LEU A 59 -0.92 -13.06 -1.68
N GLU A 60 0.27 -12.48 -1.69
CA GLU A 60 0.83 -11.75 -2.83
C GLU A 60 0.81 -12.60 -4.10
N TRP A 61 1.21 -13.86 -4.02
CA TRP A 61 1.15 -14.77 -5.17
C TRP A 61 -0.28 -14.97 -5.70
N MET A 62 -1.26 -15.18 -4.81
CA MET A 62 -2.68 -15.32 -5.19
C MET A 62 -3.19 -14.03 -5.85
N MET A 63 -2.86 -12.88 -5.27
CA MET A 63 -3.24 -11.55 -5.75
C MET A 63 -2.59 -11.22 -7.09
N GLN A 64 -1.33 -11.62 -7.30
CA GLN A 64 -0.64 -11.48 -8.58
C GLN A 64 -1.30 -12.33 -9.67
N CYS A 65 -1.71 -13.56 -9.32
CA CYS A 65 -2.45 -14.41 -10.26
C CYS A 65 -3.81 -13.78 -10.66
N LEU A 66 -4.51 -13.17 -9.71
CA LEU A 66 -5.73 -12.39 -9.99
C LEU A 66 -5.43 -11.19 -10.89
N ALA A 67 -4.42 -10.38 -10.55
CA ALA A 67 -4.04 -9.19 -11.30
C ALA A 67 -3.71 -9.48 -12.77
N GLN A 68 -3.12 -10.65 -13.05
CA GLN A 68 -2.72 -11.05 -14.40
C GLN A 68 -3.86 -11.61 -15.26
N ARG A 69 -4.85 -12.25 -14.64
CA ARG A 69 -5.82 -13.11 -15.35
C ARG A 69 -7.26 -12.68 -15.18
N ALA A 70 -7.57 -11.94 -14.12
CA ALA A 70 -8.94 -11.59 -13.77
C ALA A 70 -9.39 -10.31 -14.49
N PRO A 71 -10.68 -10.22 -14.87
CA PRO A 71 -11.24 -9.00 -15.43
C PRO A 71 -11.32 -7.90 -14.36
N HIS A 72 -11.37 -6.64 -14.82
CA HIS A 72 -11.35 -5.44 -13.96
C HIS A 72 -12.38 -5.47 -12.81
N HIS A 73 -13.57 -6.01 -13.04
CA HIS A 73 -14.61 -6.08 -12.01
C HIS A 73 -14.24 -6.99 -10.82
N VAL A 74 -13.39 -8.00 -11.02
CA VAL A 74 -12.87 -8.86 -9.95
C VAL A 74 -11.82 -8.12 -9.13
N LEU A 75 -10.95 -7.32 -9.77
CA LEU A 75 -10.03 -6.46 -9.03
C LEU A 75 -10.80 -5.43 -8.18
N GLN A 76 -11.91 -4.91 -8.70
CA GLN A 76 -12.80 -4.02 -7.96
C GLN A 76 -13.51 -4.73 -6.78
N SER A 77 -13.87 -6.03 -6.90
CA SER A 77 -14.42 -6.77 -5.76
C SER A 77 -13.39 -6.99 -4.66
N VAL A 78 -12.12 -7.25 -5.02
CA VAL A 78 -11.03 -7.37 -4.04
C VAL A 78 -10.80 -6.03 -3.31
N LEU A 79 -10.85 -4.90 -4.04
CA LEU A 79 -10.75 -3.59 -3.40
C LEU A 79 -11.91 -3.34 -2.41
N ARG A 80 -13.14 -3.70 -2.77
CA ARG A 80 -14.30 -3.63 -1.86
C ARG A 80 -14.14 -4.52 -0.62
N GLN A 81 -13.50 -5.67 -0.75
CA GLN A 81 -13.16 -6.52 0.41
C GLN A 81 -12.17 -5.83 1.34
N CYS A 82 -11.25 -5.01 0.82
CA CYS A 82 -10.36 -4.20 1.65
C CYS A 82 -11.15 -3.16 2.47
N GLU A 83 -12.21 -2.58 1.90
CA GLU A 83 -13.09 -1.60 2.57
C GLU A 83 -13.92 -2.21 3.71
N GLY A 84 -14.36 -3.46 3.57
CA GLY A 84 -15.08 -4.21 4.61
C GLY A 84 -14.19 -5.04 5.53
N GLY A 85 -12.87 -4.93 5.39
CA GLY A 85 -11.88 -5.64 6.21
C GLY A 85 -11.52 -4.86 7.47
N GLU A 86 -11.01 -5.57 8.47
CA GLU A 86 -10.41 -4.99 9.68
C GLU A 86 -9.19 -5.84 10.09
N GLY A 87 -8.29 -5.28 10.89
CA GLY A 87 -7.17 -6.01 11.48
C GLY A 87 -6.05 -6.39 10.50
N LEU A 88 -5.28 -7.42 10.88
CA LEU A 88 -4.14 -7.94 10.11
C LEU A 88 -4.52 -8.30 8.66
N GLY A 89 -5.68 -8.92 8.46
CA GLY A 89 -6.14 -9.34 7.13
C GLY A 89 -6.31 -8.15 6.17
N GLN A 90 -6.84 -7.02 6.65
CA GLN A 90 -6.98 -5.81 5.84
C GLN A 90 -5.61 -5.24 5.46
N ASN A 91 -4.67 -5.14 6.41
CA ASN A 91 -3.32 -4.64 6.15
C ASN A 91 -2.60 -5.49 5.08
N LEU A 92 -2.69 -6.81 5.20
CA LEU A 92 -2.10 -7.74 4.24
C LEU A 92 -2.71 -7.61 2.85
N LEU A 93 -4.03 -7.43 2.74
CA LEU A 93 -4.68 -7.20 1.45
C LEU A 93 -4.25 -5.89 0.82
N VAL A 94 -4.26 -4.79 1.57
CA VAL A 94 -3.86 -3.48 1.05
C VAL A 94 -2.42 -3.53 0.57
N ALA A 95 -1.52 -4.14 1.34
CA ALA A 95 -0.12 -4.34 0.93
C ALA A 95 -0.03 -5.17 -0.36
N ALA A 96 -0.72 -6.31 -0.43
CA ALA A 96 -0.70 -7.18 -1.60
C ALA A 96 -1.27 -6.49 -2.85
N VAL A 97 -2.34 -5.70 -2.72
CA VAL A 97 -2.90 -4.89 -3.82
C VAL A 97 -1.84 -3.92 -4.35
N LEU A 98 -1.19 -3.16 -3.46
CA LEU A 98 -0.20 -2.15 -3.88
C LEU A 98 1.03 -2.76 -4.57
N ILE A 99 1.38 -4.00 -4.25
CA ILE A 99 2.55 -4.69 -4.82
C ILE A 99 2.20 -5.40 -6.14
N THR A 100 0.99 -5.96 -6.25
CA THR A 100 0.69 -6.94 -7.31
C THR A 100 -0.27 -6.45 -8.39
N PHE A 101 -1.10 -5.44 -8.10
CA PHE A 101 -2.09 -4.96 -9.06
C PHE A 101 -1.48 -3.98 -10.08
N PRO A 102 -2.07 -3.84 -11.28
CA PRO A 102 -1.57 -2.91 -12.28
C PRO A 102 -1.58 -1.45 -11.78
N HIS A 103 -0.51 -0.70 -12.00
CA HIS A 103 -0.38 0.68 -11.52
C HIS A 103 -1.54 1.59 -11.96
N HIS A 104 -2.07 1.42 -13.18
CA HIS A 104 -3.24 2.18 -13.64
C HIS A 104 -4.51 1.92 -12.81
N PHE A 105 -4.72 0.67 -12.38
CA PHE A 105 -5.83 0.31 -11.51
C PHE A 105 -5.67 0.96 -10.13
N ILE A 106 -4.45 0.90 -9.58
CA ILE A 106 -4.10 1.52 -8.30
C ILE A 106 -4.31 3.03 -8.38
N ALA A 107 -3.84 3.68 -9.43
CA ALA A 107 -3.96 5.13 -9.62
C ALA A 107 -5.43 5.60 -9.70
N GLN A 108 -6.29 4.86 -10.41
CA GLN A 108 -7.72 5.17 -10.49
C GLN A 108 -8.42 5.11 -9.13
N ASN A 109 -7.93 4.25 -8.23
CA ASN A 109 -8.48 4.01 -6.91
C ASN A 109 -7.62 4.61 -5.78
N ALA A 110 -6.64 5.47 -6.09
CA ALA A 110 -5.61 5.92 -5.15
C ALA A 110 -6.17 6.66 -3.92
N ILE A 111 -7.25 7.43 -4.09
CA ILE A 111 -7.89 8.16 -2.99
C ILE A 111 -8.54 7.16 -2.02
N ALA A 112 -9.28 6.16 -2.52
CA ALA A 112 -9.87 5.12 -1.69
C ALA A 112 -8.79 4.32 -0.96
N LEU A 113 -7.72 3.93 -1.66
CA LEU A 113 -6.55 3.27 -1.06
C LEU A 113 -5.89 4.12 0.02
N THR A 114 -5.81 5.44 -0.16
CA THR A 114 -5.27 6.35 0.89
C THR A 114 -6.11 6.27 2.16
N HIS A 115 -7.44 6.21 2.05
CA HIS A 115 -8.33 6.04 3.20
C HIS A 115 -8.24 4.66 3.84
N LEU A 116 -8.01 3.61 3.05
CA LEU A 116 -7.76 2.26 3.58
C LEU A 116 -6.45 2.22 4.37
N ILE A 117 -5.38 2.78 3.81
CA ILE A 117 -4.08 2.91 4.49
C ILE A 117 -4.22 3.73 5.79
N ALA A 118 -5.14 4.70 5.83
CA ALA A 118 -5.43 5.46 7.05
C ALA A 118 -5.96 4.61 8.21
N GLY A 119 -6.70 3.54 7.89
CA GLY A 119 -7.25 2.60 8.87
C GLY A 119 -6.27 1.49 9.27
N CYS A 120 -5.15 1.35 8.55
CA CYS A 120 -4.14 0.34 8.83
C CYS A 120 -3.33 0.70 10.10
N SER A 121 -3.65 0.08 11.24
CA SER A 121 -2.93 0.24 12.51
C SER A 121 -2.10 -0.99 12.93
N HIS A 122 -2.26 -2.12 12.22
CA HIS A 122 -1.77 -3.44 12.65
C HIS A 122 -0.37 -3.82 12.12
N PRO A 123 0.27 -4.85 12.73
CA PRO A 123 1.60 -5.30 12.33
C PRO A 123 1.65 -5.91 10.92
N GLY A 124 2.82 -5.85 10.30
CA GLY A 124 3.08 -6.31 8.92
C GLY A 124 3.86 -5.29 8.11
N LYS A 125 3.18 -4.26 7.60
CA LYS A 125 3.79 -3.14 6.90
C LYS A 125 3.32 -1.83 7.53
N ALA A 126 4.26 -0.96 7.88
CA ALA A 126 3.90 0.30 8.54
C ALA A 126 3.13 1.20 7.58
N GLN A 127 2.26 2.04 8.13
CA GLN A 127 1.41 2.94 7.34
C GLN A 127 2.23 3.80 6.37
N HIS A 128 3.38 4.32 6.81
CA HIS A 128 4.26 5.13 5.96
C HIS A 128 4.80 4.32 4.77
N GLU A 129 5.10 3.03 4.94
CA GLU A 129 5.60 2.17 3.86
C GLU A 129 4.50 1.87 2.83
N LEU A 130 3.25 1.69 3.27
CA LEU A 130 2.09 1.57 2.38
C LEU A 130 1.87 2.87 1.58
N LEU A 131 2.02 4.03 2.22
CA LEU A 131 1.97 5.33 1.53
C LEU A 131 3.11 5.48 0.52
N CYS A 132 4.30 4.97 0.82
CA CYS A 132 5.42 4.94 -0.11
C CYS A 132 5.12 4.07 -1.34
N ASP A 133 4.56 2.87 -1.15
CA ASP A 133 4.19 1.99 -2.26
C ASP A 133 3.10 2.60 -3.14
N LEU A 134 2.06 3.19 -2.52
CA LEU A 134 1.04 3.92 -3.25
C LEU A 134 1.64 5.06 -4.06
N GLY A 135 2.54 5.85 -3.44
CA GLY A 135 3.27 6.93 -4.09
C GLY A 135 4.05 6.46 -5.31
N ARG A 136 4.77 5.34 -5.20
CA ARG A 136 5.50 4.73 -6.33
C ARG A 136 4.56 4.29 -7.45
N CYS A 137 3.41 3.71 -7.11
CA CYS A 137 2.42 3.30 -8.11
C CYS A 137 1.89 4.50 -8.90
N VAL A 138 1.51 5.59 -8.21
CA VAL A 138 0.95 6.78 -8.87
C VAL A 138 2.00 7.59 -9.64
N ASN A 139 3.28 7.48 -9.26
CA ASN A 139 4.39 8.04 -10.04
C ASN A 139 4.68 7.27 -11.34
N GLN A 140 4.32 5.98 -11.39
CA GLN A 140 4.43 5.15 -12.59
C GLN A 140 3.21 5.26 -13.50
N ALA A 141 2.01 5.41 -12.92
CA ALA A 141 0.78 5.64 -13.65
C ALA A 141 0.00 6.78 -13.00
N ALA A 142 -0.13 7.90 -13.73
CA ALA A 142 -0.79 9.07 -13.20
C ALA A 142 -2.31 8.83 -12.98
N PRO A 143 -2.88 9.25 -11.84
CA PRO A 143 -4.32 9.36 -11.68
C PRO A 143 -4.86 10.48 -12.58
N SER A 144 -6.18 10.51 -12.78
CA SER A 144 -6.82 11.56 -13.58
C SER A 144 -6.54 12.96 -13.02
N GLN A 145 -6.45 13.96 -13.89
CA GLN A 145 -6.06 15.33 -13.49
C GLN A 145 -6.94 15.89 -12.35
N HIS A 146 -8.23 15.58 -12.37
CA HIS A 146 -9.17 15.99 -11.32
C HIS A 146 -8.96 15.28 -9.97
N GLN A 147 -8.34 14.10 -9.95
CA GLN A 147 -8.03 13.33 -8.74
C GLN A 147 -6.66 13.67 -8.14
N GLN A 148 -5.74 14.25 -8.90
CA GLN A 148 -4.36 14.52 -8.46
C GLN A 148 -4.29 15.41 -7.21
N LEU A 149 -4.95 16.58 -7.23
CA LEU A 149 -4.95 17.50 -6.08
C LEU A 149 -5.68 16.92 -4.86
N PRO A 150 -6.90 16.35 -4.99
CA PRO A 150 -7.55 15.65 -3.89
C PRO A 150 -6.71 14.53 -3.27
N LEU A 151 -6.02 13.74 -4.10
CA LEU A 151 -5.12 12.68 -3.64
C LEU A 151 -3.97 13.25 -2.81
N LEU A 152 -3.27 14.26 -3.34
CA LEU A 152 -2.15 14.89 -2.65
C LEU A 152 -2.59 15.44 -1.29
N ASN A 153 -3.74 16.13 -1.25
CA ASN A 153 -4.31 16.65 -0.01
C ASN A 153 -4.70 15.54 0.99
N ALA A 154 -5.22 14.41 0.50
CA ALA A 154 -5.58 13.28 1.35
C ALA A 154 -4.34 12.66 2.01
N VAL A 155 -3.30 12.42 1.22
CA VAL A 155 -2.04 11.82 1.69
C VAL A 155 -1.32 12.73 2.66
N TRP A 156 -1.29 14.04 2.40
CA TRP A 156 -0.51 14.99 3.21
C TRP A 156 -0.99 15.09 4.66
N LYS A 157 -2.27 14.79 4.91
CA LYS A 157 -2.85 14.68 6.26
C LYS A 157 -2.20 13.58 7.11
N PHE A 158 -1.59 12.58 6.47
CA PHE A 158 -0.89 11.47 7.12
C PHE A 158 0.62 11.71 7.15
N VAL A 159 1.21 12.15 6.03
CA VAL A 159 2.66 12.39 5.94
C VAL A 159 3.13 13.37 7.00
N THR A 160 2.37 14.44 7.24
CA THR A 160 2.70 15.46 8.27
C THR A 160 2.66 14.96 9.70
N LYS A 161 2.07 13.79 9.96
CA LYS A 161 1.95 13.16 11.28
C LYS A 161 2.99 12.07 11.52
N ILE A 162 3.84 11.76 10.54
CA ILE A 162 4.90 10.76 10.71
C ILE A 162 5.91 11.31 11.72
N PRO A 163 6.14 10.63 12.87
CA PRO A 163 6.98 11.15 13.94
C PRO A 163 8.47 10.93 13.66
N ASP A 164 8.82 9.83 13.00
CA ASP A 164 10.20 9.52 12.65
C ASP A 164 10.65 10.34 11.43
N VAL A 165 11.80 11.00 11.56
CA VAL A 165 12.31 11.91 10.53
C VAL A 165 12.74 11.16 9.27
N LYS A 166 13.32 9.96 9.41
CA LYS A 166 13.78 9.16 8.27
C LYS A 166 12.57 8.64 7.48
N ASP A 167 11.56 8.13 8.17
CA ASP A 167 10.33 7.67 7.55
C ASP A 167 9.61 8.85 6.88
N TYR A 168 9.50 10.00 7.56
CA TYR A 168 8.95 11.22 6.99
C TYR A 168 9.65 11.63 5.70
N LEU A 169 10.98 11.72 5.70
CA LEU A 169 11.75 12.11 4.52
C LEU A 169 11.57 11.12 3.37
N SER A 170 11.56 9.82 3.66
CA SER A 170 11.38 8.78 2.66
C SER A 170 10.00 8.86 2.00
N THR A 171 8.94 9.06 2.79
CA THR A 171 7.57 9.17 2.28
C THR A 171 7.37 10.51 1.57
N ALA A 172 7.76 11.62 2.19
CA ALA A 172 7.64 12.95 1.62
C ALA A 172 8.36 13.06 0.28
N GLY A 173 9.57 12.50 0.15
CA GLY A 173 10.33 12.51 -1.10
C GLY A 173 9.57 11.91 -2.30
N ILE A 174 8.90 10.76 -2.10
CA ILE A 174 8.11 10.10 -3.16
C ILE A 174 6.91 10.96 -3.58
N TRP A 175 6.23 11.59 -2.62
CA TRP A 175 5.07 12.44 -2.90
C TRP A 175 5.44 13.82 -3.44
N LEU A 176 6.65 14.31 -3.13
CA LEU A 176 7.23 15.48 -3.77
C LEU A 176 7.58 15.20 -5.24
N GLU A 177 8.10 14.01 -5.56
CA GLU A 177 8.30 13.58 -6.96
C GLU A 177 6.97 13.61 -7.73
N PHE A 178 5.90 13.08 -7.12
CA PHE A 178 4.54 13.14 -7.70
C PHE A 178 4.09 14.58 -7.94
N THR A 179 4.31 15.45 -6.96
CA THR A 179 3.95 16.87 -7.05
C THR A 179 4.71 17.56 -8.18
N ALA A 180 6.02 17.33 -8.28
CA ALA A 180 6.87 17.91 -9.32
C ALA A 180 6.51 17.43 -10.72
N LYS A 181 6.13 16.16 -10.87
CA LYS A 181 5.74 15.57 -12.17
C LYS A 181 4.41 16.08 -12.70
N HIS A 182 3.44 16.34 -11.81
CA HIS A 182 2.04 16.52 -12.22
C HIS A 182 1.47 17.92 -11.97
N PHE A 183 2.16 18.77 -11.21
CA PHE A 183 1.70 20.12 -10.91
C PHE A 183 2.66 21.18 -11.46
N THR A 184 2.10 22.30 -11.91
CA THR A 184 2.89 23.46 -12.35
C THR A 184 3.08 24.43 -11.19
N ALA A 185 4.12 25.26 -11.24
CA ALA A 185 4.47 26.20 -10.16
C ALA A 185 3.31 27.10 -9.68
N LYS A 186 2.33 27.42 -10.54
CA LYS A 186 1.15 28.22 -10.19
C LYS A 186 0.14 27.50 -9.30
N THR A 187 0.03 26.17 -9.40
CA THR A 187 -0.86 25.37 -8.55
C THR A 187 -0.22 25.01 -7.21
N CYS A 188 1.09 25.21 -7.07
CA CYS A 188 1.88 24.78 -5.93
C CYS A 188 1.96 25.79 -4.76
N VAL A 189 1.14 26.85 -4.72
CA VAL A 189 1.27 27.89 -3.68
C VAL A 189 1.05 27.33 -2.26
N GLY A 190 0.19 26.31 -2.09
CA GLY A 190 0.09 25.54 -0.83
C GLY A 190 1.17 24.47 -0.66
N SER A 191 1.78 24.00 -1.75
CA SER A 191 2.88 23.02 -1.74
C SER A 191 4.26 23.65 -1.55
N MET A 192 4.40 24.97 -1.66
CA MET A 192 5.67 25.67 -1.40
C MET A 192 6.06 25.62 0.08
N GLU A 193 5.12 25.77 1.02
CA GLU A 193 5.41 25.56 2.46
C GLU A 193 5.86 24.13 2.75
N ILE A 194 5.28 23.16 2.02
CA ILE A 194 5.61 21.75 2.11
C ILE A 194 7.05 21.49 1.62
N ILE A 195 7.39 22.02 0.46
CA ILE A 195 8.74 21.94 -0.11
C ILE A 195 9.74 22.66 0.80
N HIS A 196 9.38 23.83 1.34
CA HIS A 196 10.23 24.59 2.25
C HIS A 196 10.53 23.80 3.53
N ARG A 197 9.51 23.22 4.19
CA ARG A 197 9.68 22.41 5.40
C ARG A 197 10.51 21.15 5.13
N PHE A 198 10.33 20.52 3.96
CA PHE A 198 11.15 19.39 3.53
C PHE A 198 12.62 19.80 3.33
N LEU A 199 12.87 20.94 2.68
CA LEU A 199 14.21 21.47 2.46
C LEU A 199 14.92 21.85 3.77
N GLU A 200 14.22 22.50 4.71
CA GLU A 200 14.77 22.81 6.05
C GLU A 200 15.16 21.55 6.83
N LEU A 201 14.34 20.50 6.77
CA LEU A 201 14.64 19.21 7.40
C LEU A 201 15.82 18.50 6.73
N CYS A 202 15.88 18.48 5.39
CA CYS A 202 17.03 17.92 4.66
C CYS A 202 18.35 18.63 5.00
N LEU A 203 18.32 19.95 5.17
CA LEU A 203 19.49 20.75 5.56
C LEU A 203 19.91 20.50 7.02
N SER A 204 18.95 20.33 7.94
CA SER A 204 19.26 20.04 9.35
C SER A 204 19.78 18.63 9.61
N VAL A 205 19.41 17.65 8.79
CA VAL A 205 19.84 16.24 8.90
C VAL A 205 21.09 15.93 8.05
N GLY A 206 21.60 16.90 7.28
CA GLY A 206 22.84 16.75 6.51
C GLY A 206 22.72 15.96 5.19
N TYR A 207 21.50 15.77 4.66
CA TYR A 207 21.25 15.15 3.36
C TYR A 207 21.47 16.17 2.22
N GLY A 208 22.71 16.63 2.03
CA GLY A 208 23.07 17.61 1.00
C GLY A 208 22.85 17.14 -0.45
N SER A 209 22.72 15.82 -0.70
CA SER A 209 22.57 15.28 -2.06
C SER A 209 21.12 15.20 -2.55
N VAL A 210 20.10 15.24 -1.68
CA VAL A 210 18.68 15.11 -2.10
C VAL A 210 18.13 16.45 -2.62
N VAL A 211 18.70 17.56 -2.15
CA VAL A 211 18.27 18.93 -2.52
C VAL A 211 18.49 19.25 -4.00
N ILE A 212 19.43 18.57 -4.66
CA ILE A 212 19.84 18.90 -6.04
C ILE A 212 18.86 18.37 -7.10
N CYS A 213 17.97 17.42 -6.77
CA CYS A 213 17.03 16.85 -7.75
C CYS A 213 15.65 17.56 -7.80
N ILE A 214 15.37 18.51 -6.91
CA ILE A 214 14.06 19.18 -6.80
C ILE A 214 14.09 20.63 -7.30
N LEU A 215 15.28 21.20 -7.55
CA LEU A 215 15.50 22.51 -8.18
C LEU A 215 15.82 22.35 -9.68
#